data_AF-A0AAQ3L9J1-F1
#
_entry.id   AF-A0AAQ3L9J1-F1
#
_cell.length_a   1.000
_cell.length_b   1.000
_cell.length_c   1.000
_cell.angle_alpha   90.00
_cell.angle_beta   90.00
_cell.angle_gamma   90.00
#
_symmetry.space_group_name_H-M   'P 1'
#
loop_
_entity.id
_entity.type
_entity.pdbx_description
1 polymer ?
#
loop_
_entity_poly.entity_id
_entity_poly.type
_entity_poly.pdbx_seq_one_letter_code
_entity_poly.pdbx_strand_id
1 'polypeptide(L)'
;MKAGKMKVKPHQHKNTVSRLLIFGGPLLAFFVFVLVILFFPQEKNQGPEFDESSEQAQHYEKVIKPTAGEVRSPVLKSEDRAESISLGKFEGDIVARPTIAQVQTFEQKLAAIRALGYTLSPEEIDAVFDLLNTSYRPELGVTAMQWDSLKNEALNQLTKQVEFPEDIYEQLAAVWSNRQLSDPSREYAVQFYVLFLERAIREKSFTEDDLQFISTTLTNSKLQGTALLGLGHLVDDFPGLLESVELNQAAREVISGRTSPRVRSAAIQTLIRIGDASELTQIADIAVNSRDTVERLSAIAALGELGGDNEIQTIIQIQNSDAPLFANAAQVARNKIFSRLDANQAF
;
A
#
# COMPACT_ATOMS: atom_id res chain seq x y z
N MET A 1 1.43 -39.81 -23.18
CA MET A 1 1.26 -38.94 -22.00
C MET A 1 -0.10 -38.30 -22.09
N LYS A 2 -1.02 -38.57 -21.15
CA LYS A 2 -2.37 -37.99 -21.11
C LYS A 2 -2.35 -36.82 -20.15
N ALA A 3 -2.62 -35.61 -20.64
CA ALA A 3 -2.81 -34.42 -19.81
C ALA A 3 -4.09 -34.58 -18.97
N GLY A 4 -3.95 -34.59 -17.64
CA GLY A 4 -5.06 -34.66 -16.70
C GLY A 4 -5.73 -33.29 -16.58
N LYS A 5 -6.97 -33.18 -17.07
CA LYS A 5 -7.82 -32.00 -16.83
C LYS A 5 -8.24 -32.01 -15.36
N MET A 6 -7.83 -30.99 -14.61
CA MET A 6 -8.26 -30.76 -13.24
C MET A 6 -9.76 -30.40 -13.23
N LYS A 7 -10.60 -31.23 -12.59
CA LYS A 7 -12.04 -30.98 -12.42
C LYS A 7 -12.26 -30.09 -11.19
N VAL A 8 -12.54 -28.82 -11.42
CA VAL A 8 -13.05 -27.92 -10.37
C VAL A 8 -14.55 -28.22 -10.16
N LYS A 9 -14.96 -28.48 -8.91
CA LYS A 9 -16.36 -28.72 -8.56
C LYS A 9 -17.16 -27.40 -8.63
N PRO A 10 -18.42 -27.42 -9.11
CA PRO A 10 -19.25 -26.22 -9.14
C PRO A 10 -19.71 -25.84 -7.73
N HIS A 11 -19.44 -24.62 -7.31
CA HIS A 11 -20.03 -24.02 -6.11
C HIS A 11 -21.33 -23.30 -6.48
N GLN A 12 -22.35 -23.50 -5.63
CA GLN A 12 -23.68 -22.92 -5.80
C GLN A 12 -23.63 -21.39 -5.75
N HIS A 13 -24.13 -20.77 -6.82
CA HIS A 13 -24.36 -19.33 -6.91
C HIS A 13 -25.39 -18.90 -5.86
N LYS A 14 -24.96 -18.12 -4.86
CA LYS A 14 -25.84 -17.18 -4.17
C LYS A 14 -25.75 -15.84 -4.90
N ASN A 15 -26.91 -15.29 -5.23
CA ASN A 15 -27.07 -14.05 -5.97
C ASN A 15 -26.48 -12.86 -5.19
N THR A 16 -25.47 -12.20 -5.77
CA THR A 16 -24.91 -10.95 -5.28
C THR A 16 -24.94 -9.92 -6.39
N VAL A 17 -26.09 -9.28 -6.56
CA VAL A 17 -26.21 -8.03 -7.31
C VAL A 17 -26.50 -6.93 -6.28
N SER A 18 -25.74 -5.84 -6.35
CA SER A 18 -25.82 -4.61 -5.54
C SER A 18 -25.01 -4.57 -4.23
N ARG A 19 -23.67 -4.53 -4.33
CA ARG A 19 -22.76 -3.93 -3.33
C ARG A 19 -21.54 -3.21 -3.94
N LEU A 20 -21.73 -2.57 -5.08
CA LEU A 20 -20.74 -1.70 -5.69
C LEU A 20 -20.98 -0.27 -5.16
N LEU A 21 -20.37 0.13 -4.03
CA LEU A 21 -19.91 1.52 -3.75
C LEU A 21 -19.61 1.91 -2.28
N ILE A 22 -19.92 1.14 -1.23
CA ILE A 22 -19.83 1.73 0.14
C ILE A 22 -19.34 0.74 1.19
N PHE A 23 -18.08 0.25 1.17
CA PHE A 23 -17.46 -0.34 2.38
C PHE A 23 -15.90 -0.37 2.40
N GLY A 24 -15.20 0.49 1.64
CA GLY A 24 -13.72 0.51 1.61
C GLY A 24 -13.02 1.53 2.51
N GLY A 25 -13.74 2.33 3.31
CA GLY A 25 -13.20 3.56 3.93
C GLY A 25 -12.12 3.36 5.02
N PRO A 26 -12.34 2.51 6.06
CA PRO A 26 -11.42 2.47 7.20
C PRO A 26 -10.14 1.67 6.94
N LEU A 27 -10.24 0.57 6.19
CA LEU A 27 -9.09 -0.29 5.86
C LEU A 27 -8.17 0.34 4.82
N LEU A 28 -8.72 1.05 3.83
CA LEU A 28 -7.92 1.81 2.86
C LEU A 28 -7.24 3.01 3.53
N ALA A 29 -7.88 3.67 4.51
CA ALA A 29 -7.25 4.75 5.27
C ALA A 29 -6.12 4.25 6.18
N PHE A 30 -6.28 3.09 6.83
CA PHE A 30 -5.20 2.43 7.58
C PHE A 30 -4.08 1.96 6.66
N PHE A 31 -4.41 1.46 5.47
CA PHE A 31 -3.44 1.06 4.43
C PHE A 31 -2.67 2.26 3.89
N VAL A 32 -3.32 3.39 3.60
CA VAL A 32 -2.64 4.65 3.24
C VAL A 32 -1.81 5.16 4.40
N PHE A 33 -2.26 5.05 5.66
CA PHE A 33 -1.49 5.49 6.82
C PHE A 33 -0.24 4.63 7.06
N VAL A 34 -0.36 3.31 6.98
CA VAL A 34 0.75 2.36 7.11
C VAL A 34 1.70 2.44 5.91
N LEU A 35 1.19 2.58 4.70
CA LEU A 35 2.01 2.83 3.51
C LEU A 35 2.70 4.20 3.59
N VAL A 36 2.03 5.25 4.06
CA VAL A 36 2.65 6.58 4.20
C VAL A 36 3.77 6.53 5.24
N ILE A 37 3.56 5.85 6.38
CA ILE A 37 4.58 5.70 7.43
C ILE A 37 5.73 4.79 6.99
N LEU A 38 5.46 3.73 6.25
CA LEU A 38 6.49 2.78 5.81
C LEU A 38 7.24 3.24 4.55
N PHE A 39 6.62 4.04 3.68
CA PHE A 39 7.15 4.34 2.33
C PHE A 39 7.57 5.80 2.14
N PHE A 40 7.20 6.73 3.03
CA PHE A 40 7.85 8.05 3.06
C PHE A 40 8.98 8.04 4.10
N PRO A 41 10.25 8.32 3.70
CA PRO A 41 11.33 8.43 4.66
C PRO A 41 11.01 9.60 5.61
N GLN A 42 10.95 9.30 6.92
CA GLN A 42 11.15 10.33 7.93
C GLN A 42 12.57 10.85 7.71
N GLU A 43 12.69 12.06 7.14
CA GLU A 43 13.96 12.77 7.15
C GLU A 43 14.48 12.73 8.58
N LYS A 44 15.71 12.26 8.77
CA LYS A 44 16.43 12.53 10.01
C LYS A 44 16.52 14.05 10.12
N ASN A 45 15.65 14.64 10.93
CA ASN A 45 15.78 16.01 11.40
C ASN A 45 17.09 16.10 12.19
N GLN A 46 18.20 16.29 11.48
CA GLN A 46 19.35 17.01 12.00
C GLN A 46 19.05 18.50 11.81
N GLY A 47 18.08 19.00 12.58
CA GLY A 47 17.94 20.43 12.80
C GLY A 47 19.14 20.94 13.62
N PRO A 48 19.53 22.21 13.46
CA PRO A 48 20.63 22.78 14.22
C PRO A 48 20.32 22.73 15.72
N GLU A 49 21.33 22.40 16.51
CA GLU A 49 21.32 22.45 17.97
C GLU A 49 20.89 23.86 18.42
N PHE A 50 19.67 24.00 18.91
CA PHE A 50 19.15 25.26 19.44
C PHE A 50 19.67 25.43 20.87
N ASP A 51 20.52 26.44 21.05
CA ASP A 51 20.96 26.95 22.34
C ASP A 51 19.77 27.57 23.07
N GLU A 52 19.38 27.00 24.22
CA GLU A 52 18.24 27.40 25.06
C GLU A 52 18.40 28.77 25.75
N SER A 53 19.41 29.58 25.39
CA SER A 53 19.74 30.83 26.09
C SER A 53 19.35 32.15 25.40
N SER A 54 18.49 32.16 24.37
CA SER A 54 18.10 33.43 23.70
C SER A 54 16.68 33.93 24.05
N GLU A 55 16.58 35.23 24.36
CA GLU A 55 15.41 36.00 24.83
C GLU A 55 14.15 36.01 23.93
N GLN A 56 14.11 35.23 22.85
CA GLN A 56 12.96 35.22 21.92
C GLN A 56 11.79 34.31 22.36
N ALA A 57 11.99 33.43 23.35
CA ALA A 57 10.93 32.56 23.87
C ALA A 57 9.86 33.30 24.70
N GLN A 58 10.15 34.51 25.21
CA GLN A 58 9.21 35.27 26.05
C GLN A 58 8.21 36.12 25.27
N HIS A 59 8.31 36.20 23.94
CA HIS A 59 7.38 37.01 23.13
C HIS A 59 6.12 36.23 22.66
N TYR A 60 6.17 34.90 22.63
CA TYR A 60 5.08 34.07 22.10
C TYR A 60 4.00 33.69 23.12
N GLU A 61 4.24 33.85 24.41
CA GLU A 61 3.29 33.45 25.46
C GLU A 61 2.18 34.50 25.75
N LYS A 62 2.18 35.64 25.03
CA LYS A 62 1.24 36.75 25.28
C LYS A 62 0.04 36.85 24.35
N VAL A 63 -0.10 36.00 23.33
CA VAL A 63 -1.11 36.20 22.27
C VAL A 63 -2.28 35.19 22.28
N ILE A 64 -2.28 34.17 23.14
CA ILE A 64 -3.39 33.19 23.14
C ILE A 64 -3.95 32.99 24.55
N LYS A 65 -4.93 33.81 24.92
CA LYS A 65 -5.97 33.44 25.88
C LYS A 65 -7.34 33.66 25.23
N PRO A 66 -8.20 32.64 25.10
CA PRO A 66 -9.55 32.84 24.58
C PRO A 66 -10.45 33.43 25.67
N THR A 67 -11.17 34.50 25.34
CA THR A 67 -12.26 35.03 26.16
C THR A 67 -13.56 34.40 25.68
N ALA A 68 -14.33 33.81 26.59
CA ALA A 68 -15.65 33.26 26.32
C ALA A 68 -16.64 34.39 26.03
N GLY A 69 -17.30 34.34 24.86
CA GLY A 69 -18.35 35.28 24.46
C GLY A 69 -19.16 34.72 23.29
N GLU A 70 -20.48 34.86 23.37
CA GLU A 70 -21.52 34.29 22.51
C GLU A 70 -21.31 34.46 21.00
N VAL A 71 -21.42 33.37 20.24
CA VAL A 71 -21.53 33.41 18.77
C VAL A 71 -23.01 33.29 18.38
N ARG A 72 -23.59 34.39 17.91
CA ARG A 72 -24.85 34.37 17.15
C ARG A 72 -24.58 33.85 15.74
N SER A 73 -25.35 32.85 15.31
CA SER A 73 -25.31 32.33 13.93
C SER A 73 -25.89 33.35 12.94
N PRO A 74 -25.24 33.63 11.80
CA PRO A 74 -25.89 34.37 10.72
C PRO A 74 -26.82 33.45 9.93
N VAL A 75 -28.09 33.86 9.86
CA VAL A 75 -29.10 33.33 8.94
C VAL A 75 -28.70 33.70 7.51
N LEU A 76 -28.33 32.70 6.71
CA LEU A 76 -28.18 32.84 5.26
C LEU A 76 -29.57 32.81 4.62
N LYS A 77 -29.94 33.90 3.93
CA LYS A 77 -31.18 34.01 3.16
C LYS A 77 -31.07 33.16 1.88
N SER A 78 -32.10 32.35 1.67
CA SER A 78 -32.31 31.49 0.50
C SER A 78 -32.96 32.30 -0.63
N GLU A 79 -32.16 32.99 -1.45
CA GLU A 79 -32.62 33.59 -2.70
C GLU A 79 -31.36 33.89 -3.52
N ASP A 80 -30.87 32.89 -4.25
CA ASP A 80 -30.08 33.02 -5.48
C ASP A 80 -29.89 31.63 -6.08
N ARG A 81 -30.90 31.20 -6.86
CA ARG A 81 -30.83 30.03 -7.72
C ARG A 81 -31.48 30.36 -9.05
N ALA A 82 -30.77 29.99 -10.12
CA ALA A 82 -31.18 29.87 -11.52
C ALA A 82 -30.70 30.98 -12.48
N GLU A 83 -29.46 30.84 -12.94
CA GLU A 83 -29.21 30.97 -14.38
C GLU A 83 -28.80 29.60 -14.93
N SER A 84 -29.68 29.07 -15.77
CA SER A 84 -29.51 27.85 -16.54
C SER A 84 -28.50 28.09 -17.67
N ILE A 85 -27.28 27.58 -17.53
CA ILE A 85 -26.38 27.45 -18.68
C ILE A 85 -26.85 26.24 -19.49
N SER A 86 -27.41 26.54 -20.66
CA SER A 86 -27.75 25.57 -21.70
C SER A 86 -26.48 24.85 -22.16
N LEU A 87 -26.29 23.60 -21.73
CA LEU A 87 -25.32 22.68 -22.32
C LEU A 87 -25.82 22.28 -23.71
N GLY A 88 -25.39 23.04 -24.72
CA GLY A 88 -25.51 22.65 -26.11
C GLY A 88 -24.84 21.28 -26.32
N LYS A 89 -25.46 20.45 -27.16
CA LYS A 89 -24.90 19.20 -27.66
C LYS A 89 -23.50 19.46 -28.25
N PHE A 90 -22.46 19.00 -27.57
CA PHE A 90 -21.12 18.89 -28.12
C PHE A 90 -20.97 17.48 -28.74
N GLU A 91 -21.49 17.33 -29.95
CA GLU A 91 -20.98 16.37 -30.93
C GLU A 91 -19.89 17.11 -31.71
N GLY A 92 -18.61 16.84 -31.41
CA GLY A 92 -17.50 17.42 -32.17
C GLY A 92 -16.21 17.55 -31.38
N ASP A 93 -15.17 16.93 -31.93
CA ASP A 93 -13.74 17.10 -31.68
C ASP A 93 -13.15 16.48 -30.41
N ILE A 94 -12.50 15.34 -30.65
CA ILE A 94 -11.34 14.84 -29.90
C ILE A 94 -10.37 16.02 -29.78
N VAL A 95 -10.48 16.78 -28.69
CA VAL A 95 -9.51 17.80 -28.29
C VAL A 95 -8.15 17.13 -28.36
N ALA A 96 -7.25 17.61 -29.23
CA ALA A 96 -5.91 17.09 -29.40
C ALA A 96 -5.27 16.97 -28.01
N ARG A 97 -5.22 15.75 -27.47
CA ARG A 97 -4.69 15.50 -26.13
C ARG A 97 -3.20 15.83 -26.22
N PRO A 98 -2.70 16.80 -25.44
CA PRO A 98 -1.29 17.11 -25.48
C PRO A 98 -0.51 15.85 -25.07
N THR A 99 0.33 15.36 -25.98
CA THR A 99 1.21 14.22 -25.71
C THR A 99 2.07 14.55 -24.49
N ILE A 100 2.21 13.61 -23.54
CA ILE A 100 2.96 13.78 -22.27
C ILE A 100 4.37 14.41 -22.50
N ALA A 101 4.97 14.13 -23.66
CA ALA A 101 6.27 14.63 -24.08
C ALA A 101 6.34 16.16 -24.37
N GLN A 102 5.23 16.81 -24.76
CA GLN A 102 5.23 18.21 -25.19
C GLN A 102 5.10 19.22 -24.04
N VAL A 103 4.95 18.72 -22.82
CA VAL A 103 4.55 19.49 -21.66
C VAL A 103 5.73 19.80 -20.74
N GLN A 104 5.88 21.06 -20.30
CA GLN A 104 7.11 21.52 -19.65
C GLN A 104 7.08 21.52 -18.11
N THR A 105 5.96 21.82 -17.47
CA THR A 105 5.90 21.86 -15.98
C THR A 105 5.34 20.58 -15.38
N PHE A 106 5.62 20.33 -14.09
CA PHE A 106 5.05 19.21 -13.34
C PHE A 106 3.51 19.22 -13.38
N GLU A 107 2.90 20.37 -13.11
CA GLU A 107 1.44 20.54 -13.03
C GLU A 107 0.79 20.23 -14.37
N GLN A 108 1.39 20.71 -15.46
CA GLN A 108 0.87 20.44 -16.79
C GLN A 108 1.04 18.95 -17.15
N LYS A 109 2.18 18.32 -16.82
CA LYS A 109 2.40 16.88 -17.06
C LYS A 109 1.39 16.04 -16.27
N LEU A 110 1.17 16.39 -15.01
CA LEU A 110 0.20 15.75 -14.14
C LEU A 110 -1.24 15.93 -14.66
N ALA A 111 -1.58 17.13 -15.12
CA ALA A 111 -2.88 17.40 -15.74
C ALA A 111 -3.08 16.59 -17.02
N ALA A 112 -2.05 16.45 -17.86
CA ALA A 112 -2.10 15.63 -19.07
C ALA A 112 -2.34 14.15 -18.74
N ILE A 113 -1.63 13.59 -17.76
CA ILE A 113 -1.86 12.21 -17.29
C ILE A 113 -3.29 12.05 -16.74
N ARG A 114 -3.77 13.00 -15.94
CA ARG A 114 -5.13 12.96 -15.37
C ARG A 114 -6.24 13.15 -16.40
N ALA A 115 -5.93 13.73 -17.55
CA ALA A 115 -6.87 13.90 -18.66
C ALA A 115 -6.98 12.64 -19.54
N LEU A 116 -6.15 11.62 -19.30
CA LEU A 116 -6.28 10.32 -19.95
C LEU A 116 -7.66 9.70 -19.65
N GLY A 117 -8.27 9.11 -20.68
CA GLY A 117 -9.58 8.48 -20.56
C GLY A 117 -9.52 7.07 -19.95
N TYR A 118 -10.68 6.41 -19.91
CA TYR A 118 -10.82 5.00 -19.51
C TYR A 118 -10.55 4.00 -20.65
N THR A 119 -10.27 4.53 -21.85
CA THR A 119 -9.87 3.77 -23.03
C THR A 119 -8.74 4.53 -23.70
N LEU A 120 -7.52 4.10 -23.46
CA LEU A 120 -6.33 4.67 -24.08
C LEU A 120 -6.18 4.20 -25.52
N SER A 121 -5.68 5.08 -26.39
CA SER A 121 -5.20 4.66 -27.70
C SER A 121 -3.85 3.92 -27.57
N PRO A 122 -3.44 3.12 -28.58
CA PRO A 122 -2.11 2.50 -28.59
C PRO A 122 -0.97 3.51 -28.36
N GLU A 123 -1.04 4.69 -28.96
CA GLU A 123 -0.03 5.74 -28.80
C GLU A 123 0.00 6.32 -27.38
N GLU A 124 -1.15 6.39 -26.70
CA GLU A 124 -1.21 6.82 -25.30
C GLU A 124 -0.66 5.75 -24.36
N ILE A 125 -0.92 4.47 -24.65
CA ILE A 125 -0.34 3.33 -23.92
C ILE A 125 1.19 3.37 -24.07
N ASP A 126 1.70 3.50 -25.30
CA ASP A 126 3.13 3.62 -25.58
C ASP A 126 3.75 4.81 -24.82
N ALA A 127 3.10 5.98 -24.85
CA ALA A 127 3.58 7.15 -24.13
C ALA A 127 3.62 6.95 -22.59
N VAL A 128 2.65 6.21 -22.04
CA VAL A 128 2.67 5.84 -20.62
C VAL A 128 3.81 4.87 -20.33
N PHE A 129 4.01 3.83 -21.14
CA PHE A 129 5.12 2.89 -20.92
C PHE A 129 6.49 3.52 -21.13
N ASP A 130 6.64 4.42 -22.08
CA ASP A 130 7.84 5.25 -22.25
C ASP A 130 8.12 6.08 -20.99
N LEU A 131 7.09 6.71 -20.42
CA LEU A 131 7.21 7.45 -19.16
C LEU A 131 7.69 6.54 -18.03
N LEU A 132 7.10 5.34 -17.88
CA LEU A 132 7.46 4.40 -16.81
C LEU A 132 8.91 3.90 -16.94
N ASN A 133 9.37 3.64 -18.17
CA ASN A 133 10.71 3.14 -18.45
C ASN A 133 11.79 4.23 -18.48
N THR A 134 11.42 5.50 -18.49
CA THR A 134 12.38 6.61 -18.53
C THR A 134 12.97 6.91 -17.15
N SER A 135 14.30 6.85 -17.04
CA SER A 135 15.04 7.33 -15.87
C SER A 135 14.88 8.84 -15.69
N TYR A 136 14.77 9.29 -14.44
CA TYR A 136 14.77 10.71 -14.10
C TYR A 136 16.04 11.39 -14.64
N ARG A 137 15.87 12.60 -15.17
CA ARG A 137 16.97 13.51 -15.52
C ARG A 137 16.62 14.96 -15.13
N PRO A 138 17.56 15.76 -14.63
CA PRO A 138 17.29 17.15 -14.23
C PRO A 138 16.73 18.04 -15.35
N GLU A 139 17.06 17.74 -16.61
CA GLU A 139 16.63 18.50 -17.79
C GLU A 139 15.12 18.38 -18.07
N LEU A 140 14.43 17.46 -17.38
CA LEU A 140 12.99 17.27 -17.51
C LEU A 140 12.16 18.38 -16.84
N GLY A 141 12.79 19.33 -16.14
CA GLY A 141 12.12 20.48 -15.53
C GLY A 141 11.27 20.14 -14.30
N VAL A 142 11.50 18.97 -13.69
CA VAL A 142 10.81 18.49 -12.48
C VAL A 142 11.84 17.91 -11.51
N THR A 143 11.47 17.74 -10.24
CA THR A 143 12.31 17.04 -9.27
C THR A 143 12.22 15.52 -9.43
N ALA A 144 13.16 14.77 -8.85
CA ALA A 144 13.10 13.30 -8.84
C ALA A 144 11.81 12.77 -8.17
N MET A 145 11.39 13.39 -7.06
CA MET A 145 10.16 13.04 -6.35
C MET A 145 8.91 13.33 -7.19
N GLN A 146 8.88 14.47 -7.89
CA GLN A 146 7.82 14.79 -8.83
C GLN A 146 7.77 13.80 -9.99
N TRP A 147 8.93 13.38 -10.50
CA TRP A 147 9.02 12.37 -11.56
C TRP A 147 8.43 11.02 -11.12
N ASP A 148 8.81 10.54 -9.92
CA ASP A 148 8.24 9.33 -9.35
C ASP A 148 6.72 9.46 -9.11
N SER A 149 6.25 10.66 -8.73
CA SER A 149 4.82 10.96 -8.56
C SER A 149 4.05 10.90 -9.89
N LEU A 150 4.63 11.38 -10.99
CA LEU A 150 4.03 11.28 -12.33
C LEU A 150 3.90 9.82 -12.76
N LYS A 151 4.90 8.98 -12.49
CA LYS A 151 4.84 7.54 -12.79
C LYS A 151 3.75 6.82 -11.99
N ASN A 152 3.65 7.14 -10.69
CA ASN A 152 2.58 6.62 -9.85
C ASN A 152 1.19 7.03 -10.37
N GLU A 153 1.02 8.30 -10.76
CA GLU A 153 -0.24 8.75 -11.37
C GLU A 153 -0.50 8.02 -12.70
N ALA A 154 0.50 7.82 -13.55
CA ALA A 154 0.33 7.11 -14.82
C ALA A 154 -0.11 5.65 -14.61
N LEU A 155 0.50 4.95 -13.64
CA LEU A 155 0.07 3.62 -13.22
C LEU A 155 -1.38 3.62 -12.69
N ASN A 156 -1.78 4.64 -11.91
CA ASN A 156 -3.16 4.82 -11.48
C ASN A 156 -4.14 5.06 -12.64
N GLN A 157 -3.70 5.61 -13.77
CA GLN A 157 -4.56 5.73 -14.95
C GLN A 157 -4.69 4.38 -15.68
N LEU A 158 -3.62 3.57 -15.72
CA LEU A 158 -3.68 2.23 -16.28
C LEU A 158 -4.66 1.31 -15.52
N THR A 159 -4.77 1.43 -14.20
CA THR A 159 -5.74 0.62 -13.42
C THR A 159 -7.20 0.99 -13.68
N LYS A 160 -7.46 2.19 -14.23
CA LYS A 160 -8.81 2.64 -14.57
C LYS A 160 -9.27 2.15 -15.95
N GLN A 161 -8.39 1.57 -16.76
CA GLN A 161 -8.74 1.19 -18.12
C GLN A 161 -9.81 0.10 -18.15
N VAL A 162 -10.74 0.23 -19.10
CA VAL A 162 -11.78 -0.78 -19.35
C VAL A 162 -11.13 -2.09 -19.73
N GLU A 163 -10.15 -2.05 -20.64
CA GLU A 163 -9.30 -3.17 -21.03
C GLU A 163 -7.85 -2.86 -20.69
N PHE A 164 -7.14 -3.83 -20.15
CA PHE A 164 -5.72 -3.68 -19.86
C PHE A 164 -4.89 -3.84 -21.13
N PRO A 165 -3.76 -3.11 -21.26
CA PRO A 165 -2.79 -3.39 -22.30
C PRO A 165 -2.37 -4.86 -22.27
N GLU A 166 -2.28 -5.52 -23.43
CA GLU A 166 -1.96 -6.95 -23.52
C GLU A 166 -0.60 -7.29 -22.90
N ASP A 167 0.35 -6.36 -22.93
CA ASP A 167 1.73 -6.51 -22.45
C ASP A 167 1.96 -5.88 -21.07
N ILE A 168 0.90 -5.56 -20.31
CA ILE A 168 1.01 -4.83 -19.04
C ILE A 168 1.96 -5.52 -18.05
N TYR A 169 1.95 -6.86 -18.00
CA TYR A 169 2.76 -7.62 -17.07
C TYR A 169 4.25 -7.55 -17.45
N GLU A 170 4.58 -7.69 -18.73
CA GLU A 170 5.92 -7.56 -19.29
C GLU A 170 6.48 -6.14 -19.17
N GLN A 171 5.62 -5.13 -19.24
CA GLN A 171 6.04 -3.74 -19.06
C GLN A 171 6.37 -3.45 -17.60
N LEU A 172 5.53 -3.88 -16.66
CA LEU A 172 5.80 -3.71 -15.23
C LEU A 172 7.04 -4.51 -14.79
N ALA A 173 7.17 -5.73 -15.30
CA ALA A 173 8.36 -6.57 -15.20
C ALA A 173 9.65 -5.82 -15.56
N ALA A 174 9.64 -5.19 -16.74
CA ALA A 174 10.76 -4.44 -17.26
C ALA A 174 11.10 -3.27 -16.33
N VAL A 175 10.08 -2.52 -15.87
CA VAL A 175 10.25 -1.39 -14.97
C VAL A 175 10.92 -1.82 -13.65
N TRP A 176 10.42 -2.83 -12.95
CA TRP A 176 11.02 -3.19 -11.66
C TRP A 176 12.38 -3.88 -11.77
N SER A 177 12.64 -4.53 -12.91
CA SER A 177 13.93 -5.19 -13.19
C SER A 177 15.00 -4.18 -13.60
N ASN A 178 14.61 -3.01 -14.11
CA ASN A 178 15.51 -1.95 -14.51
C ASN A 178 16.14 -1.23 -13.29
N ARG A 179 17.38 -1.62 -12.96
CA ARG A 179 18.15 -1.04 -11.86
C ARG A 179 18.59 0.42 -12.07
N GLN A 180 18.38 1.00 -13.26
CA GLN A 180 18.62 2.42 -13.54
C GLN A 180 17.43 3.31 -13.17
N LEU A 181 16.29 2.70 -12.82
CA LEU A 181 15.14 3.42 -12.27
C LEU A 181 15.28 3.57 -10.75
N SER A 182 14.60 4.58 -10.21
CA SER A 182 14.56 4.82 -8.77
C SER A 182 13.90 3.63 -8.04
N ASP A 183 14.28 3.41 -6.78
CA ASP A 183 13.64 2.37 -5.98
C ASP A 183 12.11 2.60 -5.84
N PRO A 184 11.59 3.83 -5.64
CA PRO A 184 10.14 4.11 -5.67
C PRO A 184 9.46 3.72 -7.00
N SER A 185 10.04 4.07 -8.15
CA SER A 185 9.50 3.67 -9.46
C SER A 185 9.33 2.15 -9.58
N ARG A 186 10.35 1.42 -9.12
CA ARG A 186 10.39 -0.05 -9.17
C ARG A 186 9.41 -0.67 -8.17
N GLU A 187 9.25 -0.08 -6.98
CA GLU A 187 8.24 -0.47 -5.99
C GLU A 187 6.82 -0.26 -6.53
N TYR A 188 6.54 0.87 -7.18
CA TYR A 188 5.23 1.11 -7.78
C TYR A 188 4.91 0.05 -8.84
N ALA A 189 5.85 -0.32 -9.71
CA ALA A 189 5.59 -1.37 -10.69
C ALA A 189 5.16 -2.70 -10.04
N VAL A 190 5.78 -3.09 -8.92
CA VAL A 190 5.37 -4.28 -8.15
C VAL A 190 3.99 -4.11 -7.50
N GLN A 191 3.73 -2.96 -6.88
CA GLN A 191 2.41 -2.68 -6.27
C GLN A 191 1.29 -2.77 -7.29
N PHE A 192 1.47 -2.15 -8.45
CA PHE A 192 0.48 -2.14 -9.51
C PHE A 192 0.34 -3.49 -10.19
N TYR A 193 1.42 -4.26 -10.34
CA TYR A 193 1.34 -5.64 -10.84
C TYR A 193 0.40 -6.49 -10.00
N VAL A 194 0.48 -6.37 -8.68
CA VAL A 194 -0.43 -7.07 -7.76
C VAL A 194 -1.88 -6.63 -7.96
N LEU A 195 -2.14 -5.34 -8.23
CA LEU A 195 -3.50 -4.85 -8.54
C LEU A 195 -4.04 -5.41 -9.87
N PHE A 196 -3.20 -5.46 -10.90
CA PHE A 196 -3.57 -6.07 -12.18
C PHE A 196 -3.83 -7.57 -12.03
N LEU A 197 -2.97 -8.26 -11.26
CA LEU A 197 -3.14 -9.67 -10.93
C LEU A 197 -4.45 -9.90 -10.16
N GLU A 198 -4.77 -9.07 -9.16
CA GLU A 198 -6.04 -9.15 -8.41
C GLU A 198 -7.25 -9.13 -9.35
N ARG A 199 -7.27 -8.19 -10.30
CA ARG A 199 -8.35 -8.09 -11.28
C ARG A 199 -8.38 -9.31 -12.20
N ALA A 200 -7.24 -9.77 -12.72
CA ALA A 200 -7.18 -10.96 -13.55
C ALA A 200 -7.64 -12.23 -12.81
N ILE A 201 -7.39 -12.34 -11.50
CA ILE A 201 -7.92 -13.42 -10.67
C ILE A 201 -9.45 -13.34 -10.60
N ARG A 202 -10.02 -12.17 -10.33
CA ARG A 202 -11.48 -11.97 -10.28
C ARG A 202 -12.15 -12.29 -11.62
N GLU A 203 -11.50 -11.94 -12.71
CA GLU A 203 -11.95 -12.18 -14.08
C GLU A 203 -11.65 -13.61 -14.58
N LYS A 204 -10.89 -14.41 -13.81
CA LYS A 204 -10.42 -15.75 -14.17
C LYS A 204 -9.60 -15.78 -15.46
N SER A 205 -8.85 -14.71 -15.71
CA SER A 205 -7.97 -14.53 -16.86
C SER A 205 -6.48 -14.65 -16.51
N PHE A 206 -6.13 -14.76 -15.23
CA PHE A 206 -4.74 -14.95 -14.80
C PHE A 206 -4.19 -16.32 -15.22
N THR A 207 -2.87 -16.37 -15.38
CA THR A 207 -2.10 -17.57 -15.72
C THR A 207 -1.14 -17.95 -14.58
N GLU A 208 -0.63 -19.19 -14.63
CA GLU A 208 0.41 -19.63 -13.69
C GLU A 208 1.71 -18.83 -13.88
N ASP A 209 1.99 -18.40 -15.11
CA ASP A 209 3.16 -17.59 -15.43
C ASP A 209 3.11 -16.23 -14.70
N ASP A 210 1.91 -15.64 -14.54
CA ASP A 210 1.73 -14.39 -13.79
C ASP A 210 2.09 -14.55 -12.30
N LEU A 211 1.72 -15.69 -11.70
CA LEU A 211 2.07 -16.03 -10.31
C LEU A 211 3.56 -16.33 -10.17
N GLN A 212 4.13 -17.09 -11.11
CA GLN A 212 5.56 -17.40 -11.11
C GLN A 212 6.39 -16.12 -11.22
N PHE A 213 5.92 -15.17 -12.02
CA PHE A 213 6.64 -13.93 -12.27
C PHE A 213 6.73 -13.05 -11.03
N ILE A 214 5.62 -12.86 -10.29
CA ILE A 214 5.67 -12.15 -9.00
C ILE A 214 6.45 -12.94 -7.94
N SER A 215 6.42 -14.28 -7.97
CA SER A 215 7.24 -15.13 -7.08
C SER A 215 8.74 -14.86 -7.26
N THR A 216 9.23 -14.58 -8.48
CA THR A 216 10.64 -14.19 -8.67
C THR A 216 11.00 -12.91 -7.91
N THR A 217 10.05 -11.99 -7.72
CA THR A 217 10.25 -10.74 -6.97
C THR A 217 10.40 -11.00 -5.46
N LEU A 218 9.85 -12.12 -4.94
CA LEU A 218 10.09 -12.55 -3.56
C LEU A 218 11.56 -12.87 -3.27
N THR A 219 12.38 -13.12 -4.29
CA THR A 219 13.83 -13.33 -4.11
C THR A 219 14.65 -12.04 -4.24
N ASN A 220 14.02 -10.93 -4.64
CA ASN A 220 14.68 -9.65 -4.86
C ASN A 220 14.67 -8.80 -3.58
N SER A 221 15.77 -8.81 -2.82
CA SER A 221 15.86 -8.19 -1.48
C SER A 221 15.38 -6.75 -1.35
N LYS A 222 15.43 -5.94 -2.42
CA LYS A 222 14.94 -4.55 -2.40
C LYS A 222 13.42 -4.44 -2.54
N LEU A 223 12.81 -5.31 -3.34
CA LEU A 223 11.39 -5.26 -3.70
C LEU A 223 10.56 -6.31 -2.93
N GLN A 224 11.25 -7.22 -2.26
CA GLN A 224 10.69 -8.35 -1.52
C GLN A 224 9.62 -7.91 -0.52
N GLY A 225 9.81 -6.81 0.22
CA GLY A 225 8.81 -6.32 1.16
C GLY A 225 7.50 -5.90 0.47
N THR A 226 7.59 -5.24 -0.67
CA THR A 226 6.43 -4.82 -1.46
C THR A 226 5.70 -6.03 -2.06
N ALA A 227 6.46 -6.99 -2.61
CA ALA A 227 5.89 -8.23 -3.15
C ALA A 227 5.21 -9.08 -2.06
N LEU A 228 5.84 -9.22 -0.88
CA LEU A 228 5.27 -9.94 0.26
C LEU A 228 3.93 -9.34 0.71
N LEU A 229 3.87 -8.02 0.90
CA LEU A 229 2.62 -7.36 1.27
C LEU A 229 1.54 -7.54 0.20
N GLY A 230 1.89 -7.32 -1.07
CA GLY A 230 0.95 -7.44 -2.17
C GLY A 230 0.39 -8.86 -2.31
N LEU A 231 1.25 -9.87 -2.29
CA LEU A 231 0.82 -11.27 -2.36
C LEU A 231 0.06 -11.71 -1.11
N GLY A 232 0.49 -11.28 0.08
CA GLY A 232 -0.21 -11.55 1.34
C GLY A 232 -1.63 -11.00 1.33
N HIS A 233 -1.88 -9.85 0.69
CA HIS A 233 -3.23 -9.32 0.49
C HIS A 233 -4.09 -10.19 -0.42
N LEU A 234 -3.52 -10.78 -1.47
CA LEU A 234 -4.27 -11.68 -2.34
C LEU A 234 -4.71 -12.95 -1.62
N VAL A 235 -3.98 -13.41 -0.60
CA VAL A 235 -4.37 -14.59 0.20
C VAL A 235 -5.70 -14.37 0.93
N ASP A 236 -5.91 -13.17 1.48
CA ASP A 236 -7.14 -12.86 2.24
C ASP A 236 -8.38 -12.91 1.33
N ASP A 237 -8.27 -12.34 0.14
CA ASP A 237 -9.37 -12.22 -0.82
C ASP A 237 -9.60 -13.50 -1.63
N PHE A 238 -8.55 -14.30 -1.82
CA PHE A 238 -8.55 -15.50 -2.63
C PHE A 238 -7.88 -16.67 -1.88
N PRO A 239 -8.53 -17.21 -0.83
CA PRO A 239 -7.98 -18.33 -0.09
C PRO A 239 -7.76 -19.53 -1.01
N GLY A 240 -6.57 -20.11 -0.94
CA GLY A 240 -6.15 -21.24 -1.79
C GLY A 240 -5.62 -20.84 -3.18
N LEU A 241 -5.64 -19.55 -3.55
CA LEU A 241 -4.97 -19.07 -4.76
C LEU A 241 -3.46 -19.26 -4.65
N LEU A 242 -2.93 -18.95 -3.48
CA LEU A 242 -1.53 -19.09 -3.13
C LEU A 242 -1.42 -20.11 -1.98
N GLU A 243 -1.79 -21.37 -2.22
CA GLU A 243 -1.40 -22.49 -1.32
C GLU A 243 0.14 -22.66 -1.25
N SER A 244 0.93 -21.67 -1.68
CA SER A 244 2.34 -21.83 -1.94
C SER A 244 3.13 -21.81 -0.64
N VAL A 245 3.68 -22.98 -0.33
CA VAL A 245 4.85 -23.16 0.54
C VAL A 245 5.90 -22.07 0.29
N GLU A 246 5.99 -21.53 -0.92
CA GLU A 246 6.89 -20.46 -1.34
C GLU A 246 6.63 -19.11 -0.65
N LEU A 247 5.38 -18.63 -0.49
CA LEU A 247 5.13 -17.32 0.13
C LEU A 247 5.47 -17.36 1.62
N ASN A 248 5.04 -18.42 2.31
CA ASN A 248 5.40 -18.68 3.70
C ASN A 248 6.92 -18.78 3.82
N GLN A 249 7.55 -19.62 2.99
CA GLN A 249 9.00 -19.81 3.00
C GLN A 249 9.76 -18.49 2.79
N ALA A 250 9.35 -17.67 1.82
CA ALA A 250 9.96 -16.37 1.56
C ALA A 250 9.83 -15.43 2.77
N ALA A 251 8.65 -15.37 3.41
CA ALA A 251 8.45 -14.57 4.61
C ALA A 251 9.34 -15.06 5.77
N ARG A 252 9.48 -16.37 5.96
CA ARG A 252 10.36 -16.96 7.00
C ARG A 252 11.84 -16.69 6.75
N GLU A 253 12.28 -16.79 5.49
CA GLU A 253 13.63 -16.43 5.09
C GLU A 253 13.94 -14.95 5.34
N VAL A 254 12.94 -14.08 5.17
CA VAL A 254 13.09 -12.66 5.50
C VAL A 254 13.26 -12.42 6.99
N ILE A 255 12.46 -13.09 7.82
CA ILE A 255 12.50 -12.95 9.29
C ILE A 255 13.82 -13.47 9.85
N SER A 256 14.27 -14.64 9.39
CA SER A 256 15.53 -15.28 9.81
C SER A 256 16.78 -14.66 9.16
N GLY A 257 16.61 -13.91 8.07
CA GLY A 257 17.68 -13.34 7.28
C GLY A 257 18.14 -11.93 7.72
N ARG A 258 19.23 -11.47 7.09
CA ARG A 258 19.74 -10.10 7.27
C ARG A 258 19.04 -9.13 6.33
N THR A 259 17.80 -8.80 6.64
CA THR A 259 16.97 -7.85 5.87
C THR A 259 16.75 -6.54 6.65
N SER A 260 16.16 -5.52 6.00
CA SER A 260 15.83 -4.28 6.71
C SER A 260 14.60 -4.45 7.61
N PRO A 261 14.44 -3.65 8.68
CA PRO A 261 13.25 -3.71 9.54
C PRO A 261 11.93 -3.52 8.79
N ARG A 262 11.94 -2.70 7.73
CA ARG A 262 10.79 -2.51 6.84
C ARG A 262 10.40 -3.81 6.11
N VAL A 263 11.38 -4.55 5.58
CA VAL A 263 11.12 -5.81 4.87
C VAL A 263 10.70 -6.91 5.85
N ARG A 264 11.28 -6.95 7.06
CA ARG A 264 10.81 -7.87 8.12
C ARG A 264 9.40 -7.54 8.60
N SER A 265 9.05 -6.26 8.76
CA SER A 265 7.66 -5.86 9.04
C SER A 265 6.70 -6.41 7.99
N ALA A 266 7.04 -6.28 6.71
CA ALA A 266 6.24 -6.83 5.61
C ALA A 266 6.09 -8.37 5.70
N ALA A 267 7.18 -9.08 6.00
CA ALA A 267 7.13 -10.53 6.19
C ALA A 267 6.27 -10.94 7.40
N ILE A 268 6.41 -10.26 8.54
CA ILE A 268 5.59 -10.52 9.73
C ILE A 268 4.11 -10.31 9.42
N GLN A 269 3.76 -9.21 8.76
CA GLN A 269 2.36 -8.96 8.36
C GLN A 269 1.85 -10.00 7.36
N THR A 270 2.72 -10.49 6.48
CA THR A 270 2.38 -11.59 5.57
C THR A 270 2.10 -12.86 6.35
N LEU A 271 2.95 -13.24 7.32
CA LEU A 271 2.74 -14.40 8.19
C LEU A 271 1.41 -14.33 8.97
N ILE A 272 1.03 -13.15 9.45
CA ILE A 272 -0.28 -12.94 10.11
C ILE A 272 -1.43 -13.30 9.16
N ARG A 273 -1.42 -12.79 7.92
CA ARG A 273 -2.50 -13.01 6.94
C ARG A 273 -2.67 -14.48 6.58
N ILE A 274 -1.55 -15.16 6.34
CA ILE A 274 -1.56 -16.60 6.00
C ILE A 274 -1.81 -17.50 7.22
N GLY A 275 -1.76 -16.96 8.44
CA GLY A 275 -1.93 -17.75 9.67
C GLY A 275 -0.74 -18.65 10.03
N ASP A 276 0.48 -18.31 9.60
CA ASP A 276 1.67 -19.14 9.82
C ASP A 276 2.43 -18.70 11.09
N ALA A 277 2.33 -19.54 12.12
CA ALA A 277 2.94 -19.34 13.42
C ALA A 277 4.37 -19.91 13.54
N SER A 278 5.01 -20.35 12.45
CA SER A 278 6.27 -21.11 12.57
C SER A 278 7.46 -20.29 13.07
N GLU A 279 7.41 -18.96 12.98
CA GLU A 279 8.50 -18.05 13.38
C GLU A 279 8.23 -17.30 14.68
N LEU A 280 7.30 -17.78 15.53
CA LEU A 280 6.91 -17.08 16.77
C LEU A 280 8.09 -16.78 17.70
N THR A 281 9.12 -17.64 17.75
CA THR A 281 10.31 -17.41 18.58
C THR A 281 11.11 -16.20 18.09
N GLN A 282 11.36 -16.10 16.78
CA GLN A 282 12.06 -14.98 16.16
C GLN A 282 11.22 -13.70 16.23
N ILE A 283 9.91 -13.81 16.02
CA ILE A 283 8.96 -12.70 16.18
C ILE A 283 8.98 -12.18 17.62
N ALA A 284 9.03 -13.06 18.62
CA ALA A 284 9.13 -12.68 20.02
C ALA A 284 10.43 -11.93 20.32
N ASP A 285 11.56 -12.39 19.76
CA ASP A 285 12.83 -11.67 19.86
C ASP A 285 12.74 -10.27 19.25
N ILE A 286 12.16 -10.15 18.06
CA ILE A 286 11.95 -8.86 17.39
C ILE A 286 11.05 -7.93 18.24
N ALA A 287 9.98 -8.46 18.80
CA ALA A 287 9.06 -7.70 19.66
C ALA A 287 9.75 -7.14 20.90
N VAL A 288 10.72 -7.85 21.46
CA VAL A 288 11.47 -7.42 22.65
C VAL A 288 12.64 -6.49 22.27
N ASN A 289 13.41 -6.85 21.25
CA ASN A 289 14.75 -6.32 21.03
C ASN A 289 14.87 -5.36 19.83
N SER A 290 13.88 -5.28 18.94
CA SER A 290 13.99 -4.37 17.79
C SER A 290 14.01 -2.90 18.23
N ARG A 291 14.89 -2.12 17.59
CA ARG A 291 14.97 -0.67 17.75
C ARG A 291 14.07 0.08 16.77
N ASP A 292 13.53 -0.61 15.77
CA ASP A 292 12.63 -0.02 14.80
C ASP A 292 11.19 -0.12 15.33
N THR A 293 10.54 1.02 15.51
CA THR A 293 9.21 1.10 16.10
C THR A 293 8.16 0.31 15.31
N VAL A 294 8.23 0.34 13.98
CA VAL A 294 7.20 -0.29 13.13
C VAL A 294 7.37 -1.80 13.10
N GLU A 295 8.61 -2.26 13.02
CA GLU A 295 8.95 -3.68 13.13
C GLU A 295 8.54 -4.25 14.48
N ARG A 296 8.85 -3.54 15.57
CA ARG A 296 8.50 -3.96 16.93
C ARG A 296 6.99 -4.05 17.12
N LEU A 297 6.24 -3.05 16.64
CA LEU A 297 4.76 -3.08 16.68
C LEU A 297 4.17 -4.21 15.83
N SER A 298 4.75 -4.46 14.65
CA SER A 298 4.32 -5.56 13.79
C SER A 298 4.55 -6.91 14.48
N ALA A 299 5.68 -7.07 15.15
CA ALA A 299 5.98 -8.28 15.90
C ALA A 299 5.04 -8.48 17.10
N ILE A 300 4.76 -7.44 17.89
CA ILE A 300 3.78 -7.50 18.99
C ILE A 300 2.39 -7.88 18.46
N ALA A 301 1.97 -7.29 17.34
CA ALA A 301 0.70 -7.66 16.70
C ALA A 301 0.69 -9.13 16.28
N ALA A 302 1.78 -9.64 15.69
CA ALA A 302 1.90 -11.04 15.30
C ALA A 302 1.83 -12.01 16.48
N LEU A 303 2.50 -11.71 17.61
CA LEU A 303 2.34 -12.51 18.83
C LEU A 303 0.87 -12.53 19.28
N GLY A 304 0.19 -11.39 19.18
CA GLY A 304 -1.23 -11.27 19.48
C GLY A 304 -2.15 -12.03 18.53
N GLU A 305 -1.81 -12.18 17.25
CA GLU A 305 -2.65 -12.84 16.23
C GLU A 305 -2.37 -14.34 16.09
N LEU A 306 -1.10 -14.72 16.17
CA LEU A 306 -0.61 -16.07 15.88
C LEU A 306 -0.20 -16.84 17.13
N GLY A 307 0.18 -16.11 18.19
CA GLY A 307 0.67 -16.70 19.44
C GLY A 307 -0.43 -17.31 20.30
N GLY A 308 0.02 -18.04 21.33
CA GLY A 308 -0.81 -18.70 22.31
C GLY A 308 -0.23 -18.59 23.72
N ASP A 309 -0.44 -19.62 24.54
CA ASP A 309 -0.01 -19.62 25.96
C ASP A 309 1.48 -19.34 26.16
N ASN A 310 2.32 -19.79 25.22
CA ASN A 310 3.77 -19.65 25.29
C ASN A 310 4.23 -18.19 25.16
N GLU A 311 3.53 -17.38 24.37
CA GLU A 311 3.89 -15.99 24.08
C GLU A 311 3.34 -15.00 25.13
N ILE A 312 2.42 -15.44 26.00
CA ILE A 312 1.80 -14.57 27.02
C ILE A 312 2.86 -13.93 27.93
N GLN A 313 3.89 -14.67 28.33
CA GLN A 313 4.93 -14.14 29.23
C GLN A 313 5.73 -13.03 28.56
N THR A 314 6.10 -13.20 27.29
CA THR A 314 6.76 -12.15 26.50
C THR A 314 5.88 -10.91 26.37
N ILE A 315 4.58 -11.09 26.11
CA ILE A 315 3.64 -9.97 26.01
C ILE A 315 3.49 -9.22 27.34
N ILE A 316 3.40 -9.95 28.47
CA ILE A 316 3.35 -9.35 29.81
C ILE A 316 4.64 -8.59 30.13
N GLN A 317 5.80 -9.14 29.74
CA GLN A 317 7.08 -8.46 29.87
C GLN A 317 7.05 -7.11 29.14
N ILE A 318 6.71 -7.12 27.84
CA ILE A 318 6.61 -5.88 27.01
C ILE A 318 5.64 -4.89 27.66
N GLN A 319 4.48 -5.36 28.12
CA GLN A 319 3.49 -4.51 28.78
C GLN A 319 4.03 -3.80 30.03
N ASN A 320 4.91 -4.44 30.79
CA ASN A 320 5.41 -3.92 32.07
C ASN A 320 6.74 -3.15 31.96
N SER A 321 7.54 -3.39 30.91
CA SER A 321 8.88 -2.81 30.79
C SER A 321 9.04 -1.74 29.71
N ASP A 322 8.04 -1.54 28.83
CA ASP A 322 8.19 -0.68 27.66
C ASP A 322 7.44 0.66 27.72
N ALA A 323 7.82 1.54 26.79
CA ALA A 323 7.13 2.81 26.55
C ALA A 323 5.61 2.60 26.31
N PRO A 324 4.76 3.59 26.66
CA PRO A 324 3.30 3.46 26.60
C PRO A 324 2.74 2.94 25.28
N LEU A 325 3.37 3.30 24.15
CA LEU A 325 3.02 2.82 22.83
C LEU A 325 3.05 1.28 22.73
N PHE A 326 4.16 0.66 23.16
CA PHE A 326 4.33 -0.79 23.10
C PHE A 326 3.53 -1.50 24.19
N ALA A 327 3.39 -0.89 25.38
CA ALA A 327 2.56 -1.44 26.44
C ALA A 327 1.08 -1.54 26.03
N ASN A 328 0.56 -0.53 25.35
CA ASN A 328 -0.80 -0.54 24.80
C ASN A 328 -0.96 -1.61 23.72
N ALA A 329 0.00 -1.72 22.80
CA ALA A 329 0.00 -2.75 21.77
C ALA A 329 0.04 -4.17 22.38
N ALA A 330 0.86 -4.38 23.41
CA ALA A 330 0.97 -5.64 24.13
C ALA A 330 -0.34 -6.00 24.86
N GLN A 331 -1.01 -5.02 25.47
CA GLN A 331 -2.32 -5.26 26.10
C GLN A 331 -3.37 -5.69 25.06
N VAL A 332 -3.37 -5.10 23.86
CA VAL A 332 -4.26 -5.52 22.76
C VAL A 332 -3.92 -6.95 22.31
N ALA A 333 -2.63 -7.25 22.13
CA ALA A 333 -2.16 -8.58 21.75
C ALA A 333 -2.58 -9.66 22.77
N ARG A 334 -2.41 -9.38 24.06
CA ARG A 334 -2.84 -10.25 25.18
C ARG A 334 -4.33 -10.55 25.14
N ASN A 335 -5.16 -9.53 24.91
CA ASN A 335 -6.61 -9.69 24.84
C ASN A 335 -7.02 -10.58 23.66
N LYS A 336 -6.34 -10.48 22.53
CA LYS A 336 -6.59 -11.33 21.36
C LYS A 336 -6.28 -12.80 21.66
N ILE A 337 -5.14 -13.08 22.30
CA ILE A 337 -4.80 -14.44 22.71
C ILE A 337 -5.88 -15.02 23.63
N PHE A 338 -6.27 -14.32 24.70
CA PHE A 338 -7.31 -14.82 25.61
C PHE A 338 -8.65 -15.03 24.92
N SER A 339 -9.07 -14.10 24.05
CA SER A 339 -10.33 -14.24 23.32
C SER A 339 -10.35 -15.51 22.47
N ARG A 340 -9.22 -15.91 21.86
CA ARG A 340 -9.10 -17.16 21.10
C ARG A 340 -9.05 -18.39 22.00
N LEU A 341 -8.35 -18.34 23.12
CA LEU A 341 -8.27 -19.45 24.08
C LEU A 341 -9.63 -19.75 24.70
N ASP A 342 -10.37 -18.72 25.10
CA ASP A 342 -11.73 -18.85 25.64
C ASP A 342 -12.69 -19.44 24.60
N ALA A 343 -12.59 -18.99 23.34
CA ALA A 343 -13.38 -19.53 22.24
C ALA A 343 -13.09 -21.03 22.02
N ASN A 344 -11.83 -21.45 22.14
CA ASN A 344 -11.44 -22.86 21.96
C ASN A 344 -11.87 -23.78 23.12
N GLN A 345 -12.11 -23.23 24.32
CA GLN A 345 -12.63 -23.99 25.47
C GLN A 345 -14.15 -24.17 25.43
N ALA A 346 -14.86 -23.42 24.57
CA ALA A 346 -16.32 -23.45 24.46
C ALA A 346 -16.86 -24.49 23.47
N PHE A 347 -15.98 -25.20 22.75
CA PHE A 347 -16.29 -26.30 21.83
C PHE A 347 -15.69 -27.61 22.33
#